data_AF-A0A955VQ48-F1
#
_entry.id   AF-A0A955VQ48-F1
#
_cell.length_a   1.000
_cell.length_b   1.000
_cell.length_c   1.000
_cell.angle_alpha   90.00
_cell.angle_beta   90.00
_cell.angle_gamma   90.00
#
_symmetry.space_group_name_H-M   'P 1'
#
loop_
_entity.id
_entity.type
_entity.pdbx_description
1 polymer ?
#
loop_
_entity_poly.entity_id
_entity_poly.type
_entity_poly.pdbx_seq_one_letter_code
_entity_poly.pdbx_strand_id
1 'polypeptide(L)'
;MLSSRATLVLLPLALTLVLCVSCLPKRLSPRDVSTSGDTQVVQPDTVEQDSTTPDVIEPGRVGGACIEKKYCDAGLVCAKDLCHTLAEIDKDGDGFVAKEFGGNDCNDNDKSIHPFAEEICGNSVDENCDGSLTAGCTANDTDGDGYTDDEEMTKCTSNPEEAVVRPEIHPGAKEPCCHIALKTAPLDDARKACDWNCDGIITFCDDQDLDGDGFTKDVDCNDNDPTIYPGAPEKCGDGIDQDCDGKDLDCSKIIDQDGDGYSILDDCDDKNSQVHPGAPETCDQIDNNCNGVADEGGICQ
;
A
#
# COMPACT_ATOMS: atom_id res chain seq x y z
N MET A 1 73.00 -20.68 -18.97
CA MET A 1 73.83 -19.49 -18.74
C MET A 1 72.98 -18.45 -18.05
N LEU A 2 73.50 -17.88 -16.96
CA LEU A 2 73.01 -16.77 -16.13
C LEU A 2 71.63 -16.93 -15.46
N SER A 3 71.40 -16.91 -14.14
CA SER A 3 72.01 -16.29 -12.93
C SER A 3 71.15 -15.14 -12.39
N SER A 4 71.07 -15.10 -11.04
CA SER A 4 70.70 -14.00 -10.13
C SER A 4 69.25 -13.98 -9.64
N ARG A 5 68.90 -14.43 -8.42
CA ARG A 5 69.21 -13.99 -7.02
C ARG A 5 68.41 -12.78 -6.53
N ALA A 6 67.67 -13.04 -5.42
CA ALA A 6 67.33 -12.19 -4.26
C ALA A 6 66.47 -10.92 -4.52
N THR A 7 65.45 -10.61 -3.72
CA THR A 7 65.67 -10.00 -2.39
C THR A 7 64.40 -10.02 -1.52
N LEU A 8 64.63 -10.31 -0.25
CA LEU A 8 63.78 -10.31 0.94
C LEU A 8 63.30 -8.89 1.29
N VAL A 9 62.01 -8.69 1.59
CA VAL A 9 61.55 -7.61 2.49
C VAL A 9 60.44 -8.14 3.40
N LEU A 10 60.82 -8.49 4.64
CA LEU A 10 59.93 -8.48 5.78
C LEU A 10 59.78 -7.03 6.26
N LEU A 11 58.57 -6.58 6.57
CA LEU A 11 58.36 -5.65 7.69
C LEU A 11 56.95 -5.81 8.28
N PRO A 12 56.80 -5.93 9.61
CA PRO A 12 55.52 -6.01 10.31
C PRO A 12 55.11 -4.62 10.82
N LEU A 13 53.82 -4.30 10.86
CA LEU A 13 53.30 -3.23 11.69
C LEU A 13 52.00 -3.67 12.38
N ALA A 14 52.11 -3.88 13.69
CA ALA A 14 51.00 -3.95 14.62
C ALA A 14 50.48 -2.53 14.89
N LEU A 15 49.15 -2.33 15.02
CA LEU A 15 48.60 -1.47 16.07
C LEU A 15 47.08 -1.60 16.27
N THR A 16 46.75 -1.98 17.51
CA THR A 16 45.60 -1.55 18.34
C THR A 16 44.17 -1.92 17.96
N LEU A 17 43.75 -3.01 18.59
CA LEU A 17 42.40 -3.32 19.06
C LEU A 17 41.96 -2.27 20.10
N VAL A 18 40.91 -1.49 19.82
CA VAL A 18 40.22 -0.65 20.81
C VAL A 18 39.00 -1.42 21.30
N LEU A 19 39.14 -2.10 22.44
CA LEU A 19 38.02 -2.63 23.20
C LEU A 19 37.37 -1.49 23.98
N CYS A 20 36.16 -1.12 23.59
CA CYS A 20 35.32 -0.18 24.33
C CYS A 20 34.78 -0.88 25.59
N VAL A 21 35.46 -0.66 26.72
CA VAL A 21 35.02 -1.11 28.06
C VAL A 21 34.24 0.03 28.71
N SER A 22 32.91 0.05 28.54
CA SER A 22 32.01 0.70 29.50
C SER A 22 30.54 0.46 29.14
N CYS A 23 29.99 -0.67 29.59
CA CYS A 23 28.56 -0.82 29.87
C CYS A 23 28.37 -1.92 30.92
N LEU A 24 28.55 -1.57 32.20
CA LEU A 24 27.99 -2.35 33.32
C LEU A 24 26.78 -1.59 33.89
N PRO A 25 25.60 -2.21 34.04
CA PRO A 25 24.50 -1.63 34.79
C PRO A 25 24.77 -1.70 36.30
N LYS A 26 24.58 -0.56 36.98
CA LYS A 26 24.66 -0.40 38.43
C LYS A 26 23.57 -1.23 39.11
N ARG A 27 23.97 -2.19 39.96
CA ARG A 27 23.12 -2.80 40.99
C ARG A 27 22.81 -1.77 42.08
N LEU A 28 21.52 -1.54 42.37
CA LEU A 28 21.08 -0.83 43.57
C LEU A 28 21.30 -1.70 44.82
N SER A 29 21.77 -1.06 45.89
CA SER A 29 21.90 -1.62 47.24
C SER A 29 20.60 -1.38 48.04
N PRO A 30 20.19 -2.30 48.94
CA PRO A 30 19.11 -2.05 49.88
C PRO A 30 19.63 -1.21 51.05
N ARG A 31 18.86 -0.21 51.49
CA ARG A 31 19.04 0.47 52.78
C ARG A 31 17.76 0.40 53.59
N ASP A 32 17.88 -0.34 54.68
CA ASP A 32 17.54 0.01 56.06
C ASP A 32 16.08 0.30 56.41
N VAL A 33 15.49 -0.77 56.95
CA VAL A 33 14.55 -0.80 58.08
C VAL A 33 14.87 0.27 59.12
N SER A 34 13.87 1.08 59.47
CA SER A 34 13.85 1.83 60.74
C SER A 34 12.52 1.59 61.45
N THR A 35 12.63 1.06 62.67
CA THR A 35 11.58 0.79 63.64
C THR A 35 11.43 1.96 64.63
N SER A 36 10.20 2.46 64.79
CA SER A 36 9.62 3.06 66.02
C SER A 36 8.20 3.49 65.65
N GLY A 37 7.09 2.99 66.19
CA GLY A 37 6.83 2.59 67.56
C GLY A 37 6.12 3.73 68.27
N ASP A 38 4.80 3.87 68.09
CA ASP A 38 3.90 4.44 69.09
C ASP A 38 2.44 4.04 68.81
N THR A 39 1.77 3.61 69.88
CA THR A 39 0.46 2.95 69.92
C THR A 39 -0.57 3.92 70.50
N GLN A 40 -1.72 4.14 69.84
CA GLN A 40 -2.99 4.45 70.49
C GLN A 40 -4.16 3.96 69.61
N VAL A 41 -5.28 3.66 70.26
CA VAL A 41 -6.34 2.69 69.90
C VAL A 41 -7.66 3.42 69.52
N VAL A 42 -8.57 2.71 68.81
CA VAL A 42 -10.04 2.97 68.63
C VAL A 42 -10.37 3.97 67.49
N GLN A 43 -11.24 3.80 66.48
CA GLN A 43 -12.50 3.06 66.21
C GLN A 43 -12.76 2.97 64.67
N PRO A 44 -13.68 2.13 64.16
CA PRO A 44 -14.11 2.10 62.74
C PRO A 44 -15.32 3.01 62.46
N ASP A 45 -15.67 3.16 61.18
CA ASP A 45 -16.73 4.00 60.57
C ASP A 45 -16.24 5.44 60.29
N THR A 46 -16.16 5.94 59.05
CA THR A 46 -17.24 6.05 58.06
C THR A 46 -16.70 6.04 56.62
N VAL A 47 -17.46 5.39 55.72
CA VAL A 47 -17.41 5.60 54.28
C VAL A 47 -17.81 7.05 54.00
N GLU A 48 -16.87 7.87 53.52
CA GLU A 48 -17.19 9.14 52.86
C GLU A 48 -16.90 8.96 51.37
N GLN A 49 -17.97 8.69 50.62
CA GLN A 49 -17.98 8.93 49.19
C GLN A 49 -18.04 10.45 49.00
N ASP A 50 -16.90 11.07 48.74
CA ASP A 50 -16.87 12.44 48.22
C ASP A 50 -16.36 12.41 46.77
N SER A 51 -17.34 12.44 45.88
CA SER A 51 -17.23 12.59 44.45
C SER A 51 -17.11 14.08 44.10
N THR A 52 -15.97 14.73 44.37
CA THR A 52 -15.66 16.07 43.82
C THR A 52 -14.16 16.40 43.69
N THR A 53 -13.29 15.43 43.38
CA THR A 53 -12.02 15.82 42.72
C THR A 53 -12.34 16.15 41.27
N PRO A 54 -12.01 17.34 40.73
CA PRO A 54 -12.02 17.52 39.28
C PRO A 54 -11.12 16.43 38.72
N ASP A 55 -11.62 15.64 37.77
CA ASP A 55 -10.85 14.57 37.12
C ASP A 55 -9.48 15.14 36.76
N VAL A 56 -8.46 14.76 37.53
CA VAL A 56 -7.08 15.01 37.15
C VAL A 56 -6.92 14.09 35.96
N ILE A 57 -7.09 14.62 34.75
CA ILE A 57 -6.96 13.79 33.56
C ILE A 57 -5.49 13.36 33.52
N GLU A 58 -5.26 12.12 33.94
CA GLU A 58 -3.92 11.57 34.05
C GLU A 58 -3.27 11.56 32.66
N PRO A 59 -1.98 11.90 32.55
CA PRO A 59 -1.25 11.78 31.29
C PRO A 59 -1.40 10.36 30.75
N GLY A 60 -1.63 10.23 29.45
CA GLY A 60 -1.73 8.93 28.79
C GLY A 60 -3.13 8.34 28.65
N ARG A 61 -4.16 8.84 29.34
CA ARG A 61 -5.57 8.40 29.11
C ARG A 61 -6.26 9.23 28.02
N VAL A 62 -7.36 8.72 27.44
CA VAL A 62 -8.21 9.48 26.51
C VAL A 62 -8.61 10.82 27.12
N GLY A 63 -8.41 11.91 26.37
CA GLY A 63 -8.61 13.29 26.82
C GLY A 63 -7.50 13.84 27.73
N GLY A 64 -6.52 13.02 28.11
CA GLY A 64 -5.38 13.38 28.96
C GLY A 64 -4.24 14.01 28.19
N ALA A 65 -3.35 14.70 28.90
CA ALA A 65 -2.19 15.33 28.28
C ALA A 65 -1.23 14.29 27.71
N CYS A 66 -0.64 14.58 26.55
CA CYS A 66 0.42 13.76 26.01
C CYS A 66 1.65 13.77 26.92
N ILE A 67 2.26 12.61 27.09
CA ILE A 67 3.57 12.43 27.72
C ILE A 67 4.61 13.06 26.79
N GLU A 68 5.36 14.03 27.31
CA GLU A 68 6.37 14.79 26.55
C GLU A 68 5.86 15.41 25.24
N LYS A 69 4.55 15.71 25.14
CA LYS A 69 3.89 16.22 23.92
C LYS A 69 3.97 15.27 22.71
N LYS A 70 4.20 13.98 22.95
CA LYS A 70 4.44 13.00 21.87
C LYS A 70 3.74 11.68 22.06
N TYR A 71 3.62 11.21 23.30
CA TYR A 71 3.23 9.83 23.57
C TYR A 71 1.97 9.77 24.41
N CYS A 72 1.19 8.73 24.18
CA CYS A 72 0.03 8.35 24.97
C CYS A 72 0.14 6.87 25.35
N ASP A 73 -0.79 6.37 26.17
CA ASP A 73 -0.83 4.94 26.46
C ASP A 73 -1.10 4.11 25.18
N ALA A 74 -0.77 2.82 25.25
CA ALA A 74 -0.90 1.92 24.11
C ALA A 74 -2.32 1.96 23.50
N GLY A 75 -2.40 2.25 22.20
CA GLY A 75 -3.67 2.35 21.46
C GLY A 75 -4.24 3.77 21.36
N LEU A 76 -3.56 4.78 21.91
CA LEU A 76 -3.93 6.18 21.78
C LEU A 76 -2.86 6.96 20.99
N VAL A 77 -3.31 8.04 20.34
CA VAL A 77 -2.46 8.93 19.54
C VAL A 77 -2.45 10.31 20.18
N CYS A 78 -1.26 10.92 20.21
CA CYS A 78 -1.10 12.29 20.66
C CYS A 78 -1.48 13.25 19.53
N ALA A 79 -2.52 14.06 19.73
CA ALA A 79 -2.95 15.08 18.80
C ALA A 79 -3.31 16.37 19.56
N LYS A 80 -2.80 17.52 19.11
CA LYS A 80 -2.91 18.82 19.82
C LYS A 80 -2.62 18.76 21.33
N ASP A 81 -1.52 18.09 21.70
CA ASP A 81 -1.07 17.90 23.09
C ASP A 81 -2.03 17.06 23.99
N LEU A 82 -3.08 16.45 23.44
CA LEU A 82 -4.00 15.54 24.13
C LEU A 82 -3.99 14.13 23.51
N CYS A 83 -4.37 13.13 24.31
CA CYS A 83 -4.46 11.74 23.89
C CYS A 83 -5.86 11.40 23.37
N HIS A 84 -5.94 10.86 22.17
CA HIS A 84 -7.19 10.51 21.49
C HIS A 84 -7.15 9.05 21.00
N THR A 85 -8.31 8.47 20.74
CA THR A 85 -8.42 7.20 20.01
C THR A 85 -8.28 7.43 18.51
N LEU A 86 -7.90 6.40 17.76
CA LEU A 86 -7.83 6.49 16.29
C LEU A 86 -9.18 6.87 15.68
N ALA A 87 -10.26 6.20 16.11
CA ALA A 87 -11.62 6.47 15.62
C ALA A 87 -12.15 7.89 15.94
N GLU A 88 -11.49 8.63 16.84
CA GLU A 88 -11.82 10.03 17.11
C GLU A 88 -11.08 10.98 16.17
N ILE A 89 -9.88 10.63 15.70
CA ILE A 89 -9.00 11.55 14.95
C ILE A 89 -8.88 11.22 13.46
N ASP A 90 -9.32 10.03 13.08
CA ASP A 90 -9.38 9.45 11.73
C ASP A 90 -10.68 8.62 11.71
N LYS A 91 -11.78 9.32 11.47
CA LYS A 91 -13.14 8.79 11.63
C LYS A 91 -13.60 8.01 10.40
N ASP A 92 -13.15 8.40 9.22
CA ASP A 92 -13.46 7.67 7.97
C ASP A 92 -12.45 6.56 7.65
N GLY A 93 -11.32 6.51 8.36
CA GLY A 93 -10.36 5.41 8.31
C GLY A 93 -9.45 5.47 7.08
N ASP A 94 -9.22 6.65 6.52
CA ASP A 94 -8.33 6.86 5.38
C ASP A 94 -6.83 6.92 5.76
N GLY A 95 -6.55 6.94 7.07
CA GLY A 95 -5.20 6.99 7.62
C GLY A 95 -4.65 8.41 7.82
N PHE A 96 -5.45 9.44 7.60
CA PHE A 96 -5.11 10.83 7.81
C PHE A 96 -5.83 11.41 9.02
N VAL A 97 -5.10 12.23 9.77
CA VAL A 97 -5.66 12.87 10.95
C VAL A 97 -6.42 14.13 10.55
N ALA A 98 -7.63 14.31 11.08
CA ALA A 98 -8.45 15.48 10.80
C ALA A 98 -7.77 16.80 11.19
N LYS A 99 -8.08 17.88 10.45
CA LYS A 99 -7.61 19.26 10.74
C LYS A 99 -7.91 19.71 12.17
N GLU A 100 -9.01 19.27 12.77
CA GLU A 100 -9.37 19.62 14.15
C GLU A 100 -8.49 18.96 15.22
N PHE A 101 -7.75 17.91 14.88
CA PHE A 101 -6.72 17.28 15.71
C PHE A 101 -5.30 17.64 15.29
N GLY A 102 -5.16 18.49 14.27
CA GLY A 102 -3.88 19.04 13.82
C GLY A 102 -3.19 18.22 12.74
N GLY A 103 -3.92 17.30 12.10
CA GLY A 103 -3.50 16.73 10.82
C GLY A 103 -3.99 17.57 9.65
N ASN A 104 -3.93 16.98 8.45
CA ASN A 104 -4.18 17.67 7.19
C ASN A 104 -5.45 17.19 6.47
N ASP A 105 -6.17 16.20 6.99
CA ASP A 105 -7.43 15.78 6.41
C ASP A 105 -8.50 16.88 6.62
N CYS A 106 -9.09 17.30 5.50
CA CYS A 106 -10.05 18.37 5.39
C CYS A 106 -11.50 17.91 5.47
N ASN A 107 -11.77 16.61 5.35
CA ASN A 107 -13.07 16.01 5.56
C ASN A 107 -12.99 14.59 6.14
N ASP A 108 -12.82 14.53 7.46
CA ASP A 108 -12.85 13.34 8.34
C ASP A 108 -14.19 12.57 8.38
N ASN A 109 -15.02 12.69 7.35
CA ASN A 109 -16.23 11.90 7.17
C ASN A 109 -16.26 11.24 5.79
N ASP A 110 -15.23 11.43 4.98
CA ASP A 110 -15.15 10.99 3.61
C ASP A 110 -13.71 10.59 3.27
N LYS A 111 -13.48 9.28 3.30
CA LYS A 111 -12.18 8.65 3.02
C LYS A 111 -11.57 8.95 1.64
N SER A 112 -12.33 9.60 0.75
CA SER A 112 -11.84 10.02 -0.57
C SER A 112 -11.25 11.42 -0.58
N ILE A 113 -11.41 12.18 0.51
CA ILE A 113 -10.95 13.57 0.63
C ILE A 113 -9.81 13.60 1.64
N HIS A 114 -8.58 13.63 1.14
CA HIS A 114 -7.38 13.53 1.96
C HIS A 114 -6.14 14.10 1.28
N PRO A 115 -5.04 14.42 2.00
CA PRO A 115 -3.84 15.08 1.47
C PRO A 115 -3.16 14.51 0.22
N PHE A 116 -3.41 13.25 -0.14
CA PHE A 116 -2.88 12.60 -1.34
C PHE A 116 -3.96 12.19 -2.35
N ALA A 117 -5.18 12.73 -2.23
CA ALA A 117 -6.22 12.48 -3.20
C ALA A 117 -5.92 13.27 -4.48
N GLU A 118 -6.48 12.84 -5.60
CA GLU A 118 -6.47 13.62 -6.83
C GLU A 118 -7.61 14.63 -6.77
N GLU A 119 -7.39 15.83 -7.31
CA GLU A 119 -8.42 16.86 -7.38
C GLU A 119 -9.49 16.48 -8.40
N ILE A 120 -10.76 16.54 -7.99
CA ILE A 120 -11.87 16.37 -8.91
C ILE A 120 -12.25 17.75 -9.42
N CYS A 121 -11.83 18.02 -10.65
CA CYS A 121 -12.03 19.32 -11.26
C CYS A 121 -13.51 19.65 -11.49
N GLY A 122 -13.83 20.95 -11.59
CA GLY A 122 -15.19 21.43 -11.86
C GLY A 122 -16.18 21.29 -10.70
N ASN A 123 -15.79 20.74 -9.55
CA ASN A 123 -16.60 20.70 -8.33
C ASN A 123 -16.22 21.85 -7.36
N SER A 124 -16.70 21.83 -6.12
CA SER A 124 -16.39 22.86 -5.10
C SER A 124 -15.84 22.24 -3.81
N VAL A 125 -15.21 21.08 -3.95
CA VAL A 125 -14.55 20.31 -2.91
C VAL A 125 -13.04 20.40 -3.15
N ASP A 126 -12.26 20.26 -2.09
CA ASP A 126 -10.78 20.29 -2.07
C ASP A 126 -10.39 18.86 -1.70
N GLU A 127 -10.33 17.95 -2.68
CA GLU A 127 -10.10 16.53 -2.42
C GLU A 127 -8.73 16.31 -1.81
N ASN A 128 -7.71 17.01 -2.30
CA ASN A 128 -6.33 16.82 -1.89
C ASN A 128 -5.93 17.64 -0.66
N CYS A 129 -6.88 18.38 -0.08
CA CYS A 129 -6.72 19.19 1.12
C CYS A 129 -5.58 20.23 1.08
N ASP A 130 -5.09 20.61 -0.09
CA ASP A 130 -4.01 21.60 -0.28
C ASP A 130 -4.51 23.05 -0.19
N GLY A 131 -5.83 23.24 -0.13
CA GLY A 131 -6.50 24.52 -0.02
C GLY A 131 -6.80 25.19 -1.36
N SER A 132 -6.65 24.48 -2.48
CA SER A 132 -6.90 24.95 -3.83
C SER A 132 -7.80 23.97 -4.58
N LEU A 133 -9.06 24.37 -4.78
CA LEU A 133 -10.10 23.66 -5.55
C LEU A 133 -9.76 23.37 -7.04
N THR A 134 -8.57 23.77 -7.49
CA THR A 134 -8.14 23.67 -8.88
C THR A 134 -6.64 23.39 -9.00
N ALA A 135 -5.94 23.02 -7.92
CA ALA A 135 -4.50 22.79 -7.99
C ALA A 135 -4.22 21.42 -8.59
N GLY A 136 -3.83 21.40 -9.86
CA GLY A 136 -3.69 20.15 -10.63
C GLY A 136 -4.66 20.11 -11.81
N CYS A 137 -5.78 20.81 -11.71
CA CYS A 137 -6.71 21.00 -12.80
C CYS A 137 -6.10 21.87 -13.90
N THR A 138 -6.04 21.34 -15.13
CA THR A 138 -5.83 22.18 -16.30
C THR A 138 -7.13 22.91 -16.68
N ALA A 139 -7.04 24.02 -17.41
CA ALA A 139 -8.27 24.70 -17.85
C ALA A 139 -8.97 23.82 -18.89
N ASN A 140 -10.26 23.50 -18.69
CA ASN A 140 -11.01 22.49 -19.43
C ASN A 140 -10.47 21.07 -19.22
N ASP A 141 -10.33 20.61 -17.98
CA ASP A 141 -9.98 19.23 -17.62
C ASP A 141 -10.84 18.95 -16.41
N THR A 142 -12.05 18.46 -16.67
CA THR A 142 -13.15 18.43 -15.71
C THR A 142 -13.04 17.24 -14.77
N ASP A 143 -12.33 16.18 -15.13
CA ASP A 143 -12.14 14.98 -14.31
C ASP A 143 -10.72 14.86 -13.73
N GLY A 144 -9.78 15.72 -14.11
CA GLY A 144 -8.47 15.85 -13.47
C GLY A 144 -7.49 14.75 -13.85
N ASP A 145 -7.78 13.99 -14.91
CA ASP A 145 -6.99 12.83 -15.35
C ASP A 145 -5.71 13.21 -16.12
N GLY A 146 -5.51 14.51 -16.35
CA GLY A 146 -4.38 15.08 -17.05
C GLY A 146 -4.59 15.25 -18.56
N TYR A 147 -5.78 14.98 -19.08
CA TYR A 147 -6.23 15.29 -20.43
C TYR A 147 -7.26 16.43 -20.38
N THR A 148 -7.11 17.43 -21.25
CA THR A 148 -8.15 18.46 -21.36
C THR A 148 -9.39 17.89 -22.04
N ASP A 149 -10.59 18.29 -21.62
CA ASP A 149 -11.90 18.06 -22.25
C ASP A 149 -11.86 18.33 -23.77
N ASP A 150 -11.06 19.30 -24.21
CA ASP A 150 -10.85 19.62 -25.64
C ASP A 150 -9.98 18.57 -26.38
N GLU A 151 -9.03 17.94 -25.69
CA GLU A 151 -8.21 16.83 -26.18
C GLU A 151 -8.98 15.50 -26.23
N GLU A 152 -9.92 15.28 -25.30
CA GLU A 152 -10.85 14.14 -25.32
C GLU A 152 -11.85 14.23 -26.48
N MET A 153 -12.42 15.42 -26.72
CA MET A 153 -13.43 15.68 -27.74
C MET A 153 -12.94 15.44 -29.19
N THR A 154 -11.62 15.40 -29.41
CA THR A 154 -11.04 15.43 -30.78
C THR A 154 -10.54 14.07 -31.28
N LYS A 155 -10.47 13.01 -30.46
CA LYS A 155 -9.83 11.74 -30.87
C LYS A 155 -10.78 10.72 -31.53
N CYS A 156 -12.06 10.66 -31.14
CA CYS A 156 -13.00 9.65 -31.67
C CYS A 156 -13.88 10.12 -32.83
N THR A 157 -13.99 11.44 -33.05
CA THR A 157 -14.88 11.98 -34.10
C THR A 157 -14.24 13.14 -34.86
N SER A 158 -14.54 13.23 -36.15
CA SER A 158 -14.26 14.42 -36.97
C SER A 158 -15.33 15.50 -36.83
N ASN A 159 -16.37 15.25 -36.02
CA ASN A 159 -17.53 16.11 -35.80
C ASN A 159 -17.77 16.32 -34.29
N PRO A 160 -17.41 17.48 -33.71
CA PRO A 160 -17.55 17.77 -32.28
C PRO A 160 -19.00 17.87 -31.79
N GLU A 161 -20.00 17.96 -32.68
CA GLU A 161 -21.42 17.96 -32.29
C GLU A 161 -21.97 16.55 -31.96
N GLU A 162 -21.21 15.48 -32.26
CA GLU A 162 -21.55 14.07 -31.98
C GLU A 162 -20.63 13.42 -30.94
N ALA A 163 -19.62 14.16 -30.43
CA ALA A 163 -18.76 13.69 -29.35
C ALA A 163 -19.57 13.59 -28.06
N VAL A 164 -19.81 12.37 -27.58
CA VAL A 164 -20.33 12.18 -26.22
C VAL A 164 -19.15 12.42 -25.29
N VAL A 165 -19.06 13.63 -24.73
CA VAL A 165 -18.14 13.90 -23.62
C VAL A 165 -18.57 13.00 -22.47
N ARG A 166 -17.79 11.95 -22.21
CA ARG A 166 -17.88 11.17 -20.99
C ARG A 166 -16.65 11.50 -20.17
N PRO A 167 -16.79 12.27 -19.09
CA PRO A 167 -15.71 12.67 -18.16
C PRO A 167 -15.09 11.49 -17.38
N GLU A 168 -15.00 10.31 -17.99
CA GLU A 168 -14.54 9.08 -17.32
C GLU A 168 -13.69 8.19 -18.23
N ILE A 169 -13.54 8.48 -19.53
CA ILE A 169 -12.94 7.54 -20.48
C ILE A 169 -11.93 8.24 -21.38
N HIS A 170 -10.68 8.29 -20.91
CA HIS A 170 -9.53 8.88 -21.60
C HIS A 170 -8.66 7.83 -22.29
N PRO A 171 -7.82 8.21 -23.27
CA PRO A 171 -6.92 7.29 -23.96
C PRO A 171 -6.11 6.39 -23.00
N GLY A 172 -6.30 5.08 -23.11
CA GLY A 172 -5.67 4.07 -22.24
C GLY A 172 -6.50 3.63 -21.03
N ALA A 173 -7.65 4.25 -20.76
CA ALA A 173 -8.63 3.76 -19.76
C ALA A 173 -9.27 2.44 -20.21
N LYS A 174 -9.73 1.58 -19.28
CA LYS A 174 -10.46 0.35 -19.68
C LYS A 174 -11.77 0.73 -20.37
N GLU A 175 -11.97 0.24 -21.58
CA GLU A 175 -13.19 0.52 -22.34
C GLU A 175 -14.39 -0.25 -21.76
N PRO A 176 -15.60 0.34 -21.76
CA PRO A 176 -16.80 -0.42 -21.54
C PRO A 176 -17.02 -1.39 -22.72
N CYS A 177 -17.53 -2.56 -22.39
CA CYS A 177 -17.92 -3.61 -23.31
C CYS A 177 -18.64 -3.15 -24.59
N CYS A 178 -18.05 -3.44 -25.75
CA CYS A 178 -18.72 -3.31 -27.05
C CYS A 178 -19.62 -4.53 -27.30
N HIS A 179 -20.92 -4.29 -27.49
CA HIS A 179 -21.84 -5.37 -27.88
C HIS A 179 -21.43 -6.01 -29.22
N ILE A 180 -21.49 -7.35 -29.31
CA ILE A 180 -21.11 -8.23 -30.44
C ILE A 180 -21.67 -7.85 -31.83
N ALA A 181 -22.61 -6.90 -31.92
CA ALA A 181 -23.32 -6.53 -33.14
C ALA A 181 -22.46 -5.87 -34.26
N LEU A 182 -21.12 -5.88 -34.17
CA LEU A 182 -20.24 -5.17 -35.11
C LEU A 182 -19.51 -6.03 -36.14
N LYS A 183 -19.70 -7.36 -36.17
CA LYS A 183 -19.05 -8.22 -37.19
C LYS A 183 -19.38 -7.84 -38.65
N THR A 184 -20.40 -7.01 -38.88
CA THR A 184 -20.84 -6.58 -40.21
C THR A 184 -20.93 -5.06 -40.39
N ALA A 185 -20.52 -4.26 -39.41
CA ALA A 185 -20.61 -2.81 -39.53
C ALA A 185 -19.55 -2.30 -40.53
N PRO A 186 -19.93 -1.48 -41.54
CA PRO A 186 -18.94 -0.79 -42.35
C PRO A 186 -18.07 0.09 -41.45
N LEU A 187 -16.77 0.12 -41.77
CA LEU A 187 -15.73 0.91 -41.13
C LEU A 187 -16.26 2.29 -40.74
N ASP A 188 -16.02 2.65 -39.47
CA ASP A 188 -15.92 4.00 -38.90
C ASP A 188 -16.85 4.19 -37.70
N ASP A 189 -18.16 4.32 -37.89
CA ASP A 189 -19.02 4.90 -36.84
C ASP A 189 -19.29 3.95 -35.67
N ALA A 190 -19.44 2.66 -35.94
CA ALA A 190 -19.74 1.69 -34.89
C ALA A 190 -18.50 1.28 -34.09
N ARG A 191 -17.31 1.28 -34.73
CA ARG A 191 -16.03 1.10 -34.04
C ARG A 191 -15.73 2.29 -33.13
N LYS A 192 -15.93 3.53 -33.62
CA LYS A 192 -15.81 4.76 -32.82
C LYS A 192 -16.77 4.81 -31.63
N ALA A 193 -17.98 4.26 -31.80
CA ALA A 193 -18.96 4.17 -30.70
C ALA A 193 -18.62 3.12 -29.64
N CYS A 194 -17.64 2.25 -29.91
CA CYS A 194 -17.18 1.22 -28.97
C CYS A 194 -15.77 1.49 -28.43
N ASP A 195 -14.99 2.28 -29.15
CA ASP A 195 -13.68 2.78 -28.75
C ASP A 195 -13.87 4.10 -27.98
N TRP A 196 -14.45 4.02 -26.77
CA TRP A 196 -14.86 5.22 -26.00
C TRP A 196 -13.66 6.05 -25.54
N ASN A 197 -12.49 5.42 -25.39
CA ASN A 197 -11.26 6.06 -24.96
C ASN A 197 -10.37 6.53 -26.14
N CYS A 198 -10.73 6.19 -27.37
CA CYS A 198 -10.00 6.53 -28.59
C CYS A 198 -8.55 6.03 -28.63
N ASP A 199 -8.25 4.88 -28.01
CA ASP A 199 -6.89 4.28 -28.02
C ASP A 199 -6.67 3.31 -29.20
N GLY A 200 -7.73 2.98 -29.94
CA GLY A 200 -7.68 2.12 -31.12
C GLY A 200 -7.81 0.62 -30.81
N ILE A 201 -7.94 0.25 -29.54
CA ILE A 201 -8.35 -1.06 -29.06
C ILE A 201 -9.88 -1.08 -29.04
N ILE A 202 -10.50 -2.26 -29.14
CA ILE A 202 -11.95 -2.41 -28.97
C ILE A 202 -12.17 -3.67 -28.15
N THR A 203 -12.75 -3.50 -26.98
CA THR A 203 -13.11 -4.58 -26.07
C THR A 203 -14.48 -5.12 -26.44
N PHE A 204 -14.55 -6.36 -26.93
CA PHE A 204 -15.82 -7.02 -27.27
C PHE A 204 -16.30 -7.85 -26.10
N CYS A 205 -17.54 -7.65 -25.69
CA CYS A 205 -18.17 -8.51 -24.68
C CYS A 205 -19.36 -9.22 -25.28
N ASP A 206 -19.52 -10.47 -24.89
CA ASP A 206 -20.74 -11.22 -25.11
C ASP A 206 -21.87 -10.58 -24.30
N ASP A 207 -23.12 -10.65 -24.75
CA ASP A 207 -24.25 -10.17 -23.93
C ASP A 207 -24.48 -11.04 -22.68
N GLN A 208 -23.67 -12.08 -22.53
CA GLN A 208 -23.57 -12.98 -21.39
C GLN A 208 -22.25 -12.84 -20.60
N ASP A 209 -21.46 -11.80 -20.89
CA ASP A 209 -20.26 -11.37 -20.16
C ASP A 209 -20.61 -10.03 -19.48
N LEU A 210 -21.02 -10.13 -18.21
CA LEU A 210 -21.64 -9.01 -17.48
C LEU A 210 -20.61 -8.04 -16.88
N ASP A 211 -19.38 -8.47 -16.64
CA ASP A 211 -18.33 -7.67 -16.01
C ASP A 211 -17.18 -7.27 -16.96
N GLY A 212 -17.17 -7.82 -18.19
CA GLY A 212 -16.27 -7.40 -19.25
C GLY A 212 -14.83 -7.84 -19.06
N ASP A 213 -14.62 -9.06 -18.57
CA ASP A 213 -13.32 -9.72 -18.56
C ASP A 213 -13.07 -10.59 -19.81
N GLY A 214 -14.08 -10.73 -20.67
CA GLY A 214 -14.03 -11.50 -21.92
C GLY A 214 -14.46 -12.97 -21.77
N PHE A 215 -14.94 -13.37 -20.60
CA PHE A 215 -15.49 -14.69 -20.31
C PHE A 215 -16.99 -14.61 -20.08
N THR A 216 -17.70 -15.62 -20.57
CA THR A 216 -19.15 -15.72 -20.42
C THR A 216 -19.49 -16.49 -19.15
N LYS A 217 -20.66 -16.21 -18.57
CA LYS A 217 -21.22 -16.91 -17.38
C LYS A 217 -21.18 -18.44 -17.36
N ASP A 218 -21.02 -19.10 -18.52
CA ASP A 218 -20.95 -20.56 -18.61
C ASP A 218 -19.56 -21.11 -18.29
N VAL A 219 -18.53 -20.28 -18.38
CA VAL A 219 -17.15 -20.59 -18.01
C VAL A 219 -16.66 -19.77 -16.82
N ASP A 220 -17.20 -18.57 -16.63
CA ASP A 220 -16.90 -17.71 -15.49
C ASP A 220 -17.77 -18.07 -14.28
N CYS A 221 -17.09 -18.32 -13.16
CA CYS A 221 -17.68 -18.68 -11.88
C CYS A 221 -18.23 -17.46 -11.11
N ASN A 222 -17.88 -16.22 -11.49
CA ASN A 222 -18.50 -15.00 -10.99
C ASN A 222 -18.58 -13.88 -12.05
N ASP A 223 -19.60 -13.98 -12.91
CA ASP A 223 -20.01 -13.03 -13.97
C ASP A 223 -20.53 -11.68 -13.45
N ASN A 224 -19.95 -11.15 -12.36
CA ASN A 224 -20.17 -9.79 -11.88
C ASN A 224 -18.87 -9.19 -11.31
N ASP A 225 -17.74 -9.89 -11.44
CA ASP A 225 -16.46 -9.51 -10.90
C ASP A 225 -15.36 -9.84 -11.92
N PRO A 226 -14.83 -8.83 -12.64
CA PRO A 226 -13.90 -9.05 -13.74
C PRO A 226 -12.50 -9.49 -13.27
N THR A 227 -12.32 -9.75 -11.97
CA THR A 227 -11.11 -10.32 -11.37
C THR A 227 -11.21 -11.83 -11.16
N ILE A 228 -12.39 -12.42 -11.37
CA ILE A 228 -12.65 -13.84 -11.23
C ILE A 228 -12.99 -14.37 -12.63
N TYR A 229 -12.10 -15.18 -13.19
CA TYR A 229 -12.25 -15.73 -14.54
C TYR A 229 -11.37 -16.95 -14.74
N PRO A 230 -11.64 -17.80 -15.74
CA PRO A 230 -10.80 -18.94 -16.07
C PRO A 230 -9.30 -18.60 -16.21
N GLY A 231 -8.50 -19.05 -15.25
CA GLY A 231 -7.06 -18.78 -15.19
C GLY A 231 -6.65 -17.43 -14.57
N ALA A 232 -7.53 -16.76 -13.83
CA ALA A 232 -7.18 -15.57 -13.06
C ALA A 232 -6.12 -15.86 -11.97
N PRO A 233 -5.33 -14.86 -11.55
CA PRO A 233 -4.46 -15.03 -10.40
C PRO A 233 -5.26 -15.33 -9.12
N GLU A 234 -4.97 -16.46 -8.47
CA GLU A 234 -5.63 -16.84 -7.24
C GLU A 234 -5.07 -16.09 -6.03
N LYS A 235 -5.97 -15.68 -5.13
CA LYS A 235 -5.60 -15.23 -3.79
C LYS A 235 -5.82 -16.36 -2.81
N CYS A 236 -4.73 -16.91 -2.32
CA CYS A 236 -4.81 -18.14 -1.54
C CYS A 236 -5.63 -18.01 -0.26
N GLY A 237 -6.45 -19.03 0.01
CA GLY A 237 -7.09 -19.26 1.30
C GLY A 237 -8.13 -18.22 1.68
N ASP A 238 -8.61 -17.41 0.74
CA ASP A 238 -9.70 -16.47 0.95
C ASP A 238 -11.09 -17.10 0.74
N GLY A 239 -11.12 -18.35 0.29
CA GLY A 239 -12.33 -19.13 0.04
C GLY A 239 -13.01 -18.81 -1.29
N ILE A 240 -12.40 -18.00 -2.14
CA ILE A 240 -12.86 -17.66 -3.48
C ILE A 240 -12.01 -18.43 -4.48
N ASP A 241 -12.65 -19.00 -5.50
CA ASP A 241 -12.01 -19.67 -6.63
C ASP A 241 -11.91 -18.64 -7.76
N GLN A 242 -10.82 -17.87 -7.80
CA GLN A 242 -10.69 -16.78 -8.77
C GLN A 242 -10.42 -17.31 -10.18
N ASP A 243 -9.77 -18.47 -10.30
CA ASP A 243 -9.37 -19.04 -11.58
C ASP A 243 -10.39 -20.00 -12.19
N CYS A 244 -11.51 -20.21 -11.48
CA CYS A 244 -12.63 -21.08 -11.83
C CYS A 244 -12.24 -22.54 -12.10
N ASP A 245 -11.16 -23.04 -11.49
CA ASP A 245 -10.72 -24.42 -11.65
C ASP A 245 -11.33 -25.41 -10.63
N GLY A 246 -12.23 -24.89 -9.78
CA GLY A 246 -13.06 -25.64 -8.85
C GLY A 246 -12.49 -25.76 -7.44
N LYS A 247 -11.44 -25.01 -7.12
CA LYS A 247 -10.79 -25.01 -5.81
C LYS A 247 -10.07 -23.68 -5.58
N ASP A 248 -10.23 -23.11 -4.38
CA ASP A 248 -9.36 -22.04 -3.89
C ASP A 248 -7.93 -22.58 -3.66
N LEU A 249 -6.93 -21.78 -4.06
CA LEU A 249 -5.52 -22.02 -3.83
C LEU A 249 -5.21 -22.14 -2.33
N ASP A 250 -4.80 -23.34 -1.91
CA ASP A 250 -4.32 -23.54 -0.55
C ASP A 250 -2.98 -22.80 -0.33
N CYS A 251 -2.97 -21.83 0.60
CA CYS A 251 -1.75 -21.10 0.97
C CYS A 251 -0.61 -22.01 1.44
N SER A 252 -0.91 -23.23 1.91
CA SER A 252 0.09 -24.23 2.27
C SER A 252 0.90 -24.74 1.07
N LYS A 253 0.47 -24.44 -0.17
CA LYS A 253 1.21 -24.72 -1.40
C LYS A 253 2.10 -23.57 -1.83
N ILE A 254 1.88 -22.37 -1.30
CA ILE A 254 2.64 -21.16 -1.59
C ILE A 254 3.64 -20.94 -0.45
N ILE A 255 4.44 -21.98 -0.19
CA ILE A 255 5.52 -21.86 0.79
C ILE A 255 6.61 -21.07 0.10
N ASP A 256 6.95 -19.94 0.71
CA ASP A 256 8.19 -19.19 0.48
C ASP A 256 9.14 -19.65 1.60
N GLN A 257 9.98 -20.64 1.30
CA GLN A 257 10.78 -21.29 2.33
C GLN A 257 12.04 -20.48 2.70
N ASP A 258 12.53 -19.61 1.82
CA ASP A 258 13.72 -18.79 2.06
C ASP A 258 13.44 -17.30 2.33
N GLY A 259 12.21 -16.85 2.14
CA GLY A 259 11.68 -15.56 2.53
C GLY A 259 11.93 -14.42 1.54
N ASP A 260 12.10 -14.70 0.25
CA ASP A 260 12.36 -13.67 -0.78
C ASP A 260 11.11 -13.09 -1.45
N GLY A 261 9.93 -13.61 -1.07
CA GLY A 261 8.64 -13.16 -1.59
C GLY A 261 8.19 -13.88 -2.85
N TYR A 262 8.95 -14.85 -3.34
CA TYR A 262 8.54 -15.78 -4.40
C TYR A 262 8.17 -17.12 -3.79
N SER A 263 7.20 -17.78 -4.41
CA SER A 263 6.73 -19.08 -3.95
C SER A 263 7.50 -20.20 -4.64
N ILE A 264 7.47 -21.41 -4.07
CA ILE A 264 7.98 -22.63 -4.74
C ILE A 264 7.46 -22.87 -6.18
N LEU A 265 6.38 -22.21 -6.60
CA LEU A 265 5.87 -22.30 -7.98
C LEU A 265 6.62 -21.37 -8.95
N ASP A 266 7.08 -20.23 -8.47
CA ASP A 266 7.74 -19.20 -9.27
C ASP A 266 9.26 -19.23 -9.09
N ASP A 267 9.73 -19.68 -7.93
CA ASP A 267 11.14 -19.79 -7.58
C ASP A 267 11.73 -21.16 -7.99
N CYS A 268 12.79 -21.10 -8.80
CA CYS A 268 13.54 -22.25 -9.26
C CYS A 268 14.46 -22.87 -8.19
N ASP A 269 14.75 -22.18 -7.08
CA ASP A 269 15.40 -22.71 -5.87
C ASP A 269 14.88 -22.06 -4.58
N ASP A 270 13.68 -22.48 -4.14
CA ASP A 270 12.95 -22.11 -2.90
C ASP A 270 13.67 -22.46 -1.57
N LYS A 271 14.99 -22.51 -1.58
CA LYS A 271 15.85 -22.66 -0.39
C LYS A 271 16.95 -21.60 -0.38
N ASN A 272 17.00 -20.75 -1.39
CA ASN A 272 18.03 -19.78 -1.61
C ASN A 272 17.43 -18.47 -2.09
N SER A 273 17.20 -17.55 -1.16
CA SER A 273 16.63 -16.21 -1.38
C SER A 273 17.46 -15.26 -2.26
N GLN A 274 18.49 -15.76 -2.95
CA GLN A 274 19.24 -15.07 -3.99
C GLN A 274 18.95 -15.64 -5.39
N VAL A 275 18.09 -16.65 -5.47
CA VAL A 275 17.64 -17.29 -6.70
C VAL A 275 16.13 -17.09 -6.72
N HIS A 276 15.64 -16.26 -7.63
CA HIS A 276 14.21 -15.97 -7.79
C HIS A 276 13.96 -15.22 -9.09
N PRO A 277 12.72 -15.20 -9.62
CA PRO A 277 12.38 -14.45 -10.81
C PRO A 277 12.91 -13.02 -10.82
N GLY A 278 13.73 -12.69 -11.82
CA GLY A 278 14.28 -11.34 -12.01
C GLY A 278 15.48 -10.97 -11.13
N ALA A 279 16.07 -11.90 -10.37
CA ALA A 279 17.32 -11.66 -9.65
C ALA A 279 18.49 -11.29 -10.61
N PRO A 280 19.58 -10.67 -10.13
CA PRO A 280 20.78 -10.50 -10.93
C PRO A 280 21.55 -11.81 -11.11
N GLU A 281 22.00 -12.10 -12.34
CA GLU A 281 22.84 -13.26 -12.63
C GLU A 281 24.25 -13.12 -12.01
N THR A 282 24.69 -14.21 -11.38
CA THR A 282 26.04 -14.41 -10.87
C THR A 282 26.72 -15.47 -11.72
N CYS A 283 28.02 -15.34 -12.01
CA CYS A 283 28.76 -16.35 -12.79
C CYS A 283 29.09 -17.61 -11.96
N ASP A 284 28.07 -18.33 -11.52
CA ASP A 284 28.16 -19.52 -10.67
C ASP A 284 27.49 -20.77 -11.28
N GLN A 285 27.03 -20.67 -12.54
CA GLN A 285 26.33 -21.73 -13.28
C GLN A 285 24.93 -22.05 -12.72
N ILE A 286 24.38 -21.15 -11.90
CA ILE A 286 23.00 -21.20 -11.43
C ILE A 286 22.20 -20.18 -12.25
N ASP A 287 20.98 -20.54 -12.61
CA ASP A 287 19.99 -19.59 -13.15
C ASP A 287 19.45 -18.81 -11.95
N ASN A 288 20.08 -17.68 -11.62
CA ASN A 288 19.70 -16.90 -10.44
C ASN A 288 18.34 -16.24 -10.64
N ASN A 289 17.96 -15.94 -11.87
CA ASN A 289 16.78 -15.16 -12.16
C ASN A 289 15.58 -15.98 -12.68
N CYS A 290 15.72 -17.30 -12.64
CA CYS A 290 14.73 -18.30 -13.01
C CYS A 290 14.14 -18.12 -14.42
N ASN A 291 14.92 -17.61 -15.38
CA ASN A 291 14.44 -17.42 -16.76
C ASN A 291 14.71 -18.63 -17.70
N GLY A 292 15.31 -19.69 -17.16
CA GLY A 292 15.63 -20.92 -17.87
C GLY A 292 17.02 -20.94 -18.52
N VAL A 293 17.85 -19.93 -18.27
CA VAL A 293 19.24 -19.84 -18.72
C VAL A 293 20.10 -19.47 -17.52
N ALA A 294 21.30 -20.05 -17.41
CA ALA A 294 22.25 -19.67 -16.37
C ALA A 294 23.30 -18.73 -16.95
N ASP A 295 23.74 -17.77 -16.12
CA ASP A 295 24.82 -16.82 -16.39
C ASP A 295 24.59 -15.92 -17.64
N GLU A 296 23.35 -15.63 -18.06
CA GLU A 296 23.10 -14.73 -19.18
C GLU A 296 23.30 -13.25 -18.80
N GLY A 297 23.70 -12.44 -19.79
CA GLY A 297 23.88 -11.00 -19.58
C GLY A 297 25.14 -10.57 -18.81
N GLY A 298 25.93 -11.50 -18.26
CA GLY A 298 27.22 -11.23 -17.59
C GLY A 298 28.44 -11.74 -18.35
N ILE A 299 29.55 -10.99 -18.35
CA ILE A 299 30.83 -11.47 -18.88
C ILE A 299 31.52 -12.31 -17.80
N CYS A 300 31.32 -13.62 -17.81
CA CYS A 300 32.11 -14.53 -17.00
C CYS A 300 33.56 -14.57 -17.53
N GLN A 301 34.50 -14.01 -16.76
CA GLN A 301 35.94 -14.00 -17.08
C GLN A 301 36.68 -15.17 -16.45
#